data_AF-A0A3M9ZSJ4-F1
#
_entry.id   AF-A0A3M9ZSJ4-F1
#
_cell.length_a   1.000
_cell.length_b   1.000
_cell.length_c   1.000
_cell.angle_alpha   90.00
_cell.angle_beta   90.00
_cell.angle_gamma   90.00
#
_symmetry.space_group_name_H-M   'P 1'
#
loop_
_entity.id
_entity.type
_entity.pdbx_description
1 polymer ?
#
loop_
_entity_poly.entity_id
_entity_poly.type
_entity_poly.pdbx_seq_one_letter_code
_entity_poly.pdbx_strand_id
1 'polypeptide(L)'
;AFENRYWPRKYVADHEGYIRYDKIGEGGYDETERVIQNLLEERAASLGIQTVSAEPLVAIKEFEHSAFRTPELYLGYQFAFGRSQLGSEEGFRPESIVEYGEPENVDLHKFYMTGEWKNRSDSMELVSDTGRIQLYYNAKEVNIVTEGTAEIKIQIDGKPIPADIAGSDIMPGGVLSVSDPDLYNIINADSASTHLMEIDVSGSGFQIFTFTFG
;
A
#
# COMPACT_ATOMS: atom_id res chain seq x y z
N ALA A 1 11.62 21.43 -5.76
CA ALA A 1 11.91 20.55 -6.90
C ALA A 1 10.63 20.10 -7.60
N PHE A 2 9.64 19.48 -6.94
CA PHE A 2 8.26 19.39 -7.48
C PHE A 2 7.18 19.65 -6.41
N GLU A 3 7.57 19.88 -5.14
CA GLU A 3 6.64 20.01 -4.00
C GLU A 3 5.62 18.85 -3.92
N ASN A 4 6.06 17.66 -4.32
CA ASN A 4 5.21 16.48 -4.29
C ASN A 4 4.97 16.01 -2.84
N ARG A 5 3.71 15.68 -2.55
CA ARG A 5 3.23 15.18 -1.26
C ARG A 5 2.35 13.94 -1.40
N TYR A 6 2.24 13.38 -2.61
CA TYR A 6 1.29 12.32 -2.93
C TYR A 6 1.91 11.30 -3.88
N TRP A 7 1.46 10.06 -3.76
CA TRP A 7 1.82 8.97 -4.67
C TRP A 7 0.54 8.25 -5.15
N PRO A 8 0.40 7.96 -6.46
CA PRO A 8 1.21 8.51 -7.55
C PRO A 8 0.89 10.00 -7.78
N ARG A 9 1.76 10.69 -8.52
CA ARG A 9 1.51 12.04 -9.06
C ARG A 9 2.13 12.15 -10.44
N LYS A 10 1.40 12.76 -11.36
CA LYS A 10 1.81 12.91 -12.77
C LYS A 10 1.98 14.39 -13.08
N TYR A 11 3.14 14.76 -13.64
CA TYR A 11 3.36 16.06 -14.25
C TYR A 11 3.66 15.83 -15.72
N VAL A 12 2.95 16.53 -16.61
CA VAL A 12 3.24 16.48 -18.06
C VAL A 12 3.69 17.86 -18.48
N ALA A 13 4.88 17.93 -19.07
CA ALA A 13 5.46 19.16 -19.61
C ALA A 13 5.41 19.17 -21.14
N ASP A 14 5.30 20.36 -21.72
CA ASP A 14 5.41 20.53 -23.17
C ASP A 14 6.86 20.54 -23.67
N HIS A 15 7.00 20.72 -24.98
CA HIS A 15 8.30 20.73 -25.66
C HIS A 15 9.18 21.95 -25.34
N GLU A 16 8.62 22.98 -24.72
CA GLU A 16 9.34 24.17 -24.24
C GLU A 16 9.73 24.05 -22.76
N GLY A 17 9.27 22.99 -22.08
CA GLY A 17 9.59 22.68 -20.69
C GLY A 17 8.60 23.25 -19.67
N TYR A 18 7.45 23.76 -20.10
CA TYR A 18 6.41 24.24 -19.18
C TYR A 18 5.53 23.08 -18.74
N ILE A 19 5.18 23.01 -17.45
CA ILE A 19 4.21 22.05 -16.93
C ILE A 19 2.81 22.46 -17.43
N ARG A 20 2.14 21.55 -18.11
CA ARG A 20 0.81 21.75 -18.72
C ARG A 20 -0.28 20.91 -18.06
N TYR A 21 0.11 19.93 -17.25
CA TYR A 21 -0.79 19.09 -16.49
C TYR A 21 -0.12 18.63 -15.20
N ASP A 22 -0.90 18.60 -14.13
CA ASP A 22 -0.52 18.14 -12.80
C ASP A 22 -1.70 17.37 -12.22
N LYS A 23 -1.50 16.08 -11.95
CA LYS A 23 -2.53 15.17 -11.46
C LYS A 23 -2.03 14.44 -10.24
N ILE A 24 -2.74 14.64 -9.14
CA ILE A 24 -2.54 13.93 -7.88
C ILE A 24 -3.39 12.67 -7.87
N GLY A 25 -2.81 11.57 -7.39
CA GLY A 25 -3.50 10.31 -7.17
C GLY A 25 -3.60 9.44 -8.41
N GLU A 26 -4.10 8.22 -8.20
CA GLU A 26 -4.28 7.23 -9.26
C GLU A 26 -5.49 7.58 -10.14
N GLY A 27 -5.51 7.05 -11.37
CA GLY A 27 -6.55 7.31 -12.36
C GLY A 27 -6.30 8.55 -13.22
N GLY A 28 -7.36 9.04 -13.87
CA GLY A 28 -7.33 10.09 -14.88
C GLY A 28 -6.54 9.67 -16.12
N TYR A 29 -6.59 8.40 -16.51
CA TYR A 29 -5.71 7.91 -17.57
C TYR A 29 -6.09 8.48 -18.94
N ASP A 30 -7.38 8.44 -19.31
CA ASP A 30 -7.90 9.06 -20.53
C ASP A 30 -7.55 10.56 -20.61
N GLU A 31 -7.69 11.26 -19.47
CA GLU A 31 -7.37 12.68 -19.38
C GLU A 31 -5.85 12.91 -19.60
N THR A 32 -5.02 12.10 -18.93
CA THR A 32 -3.56 12.17 -19.06
C THR A 32 -3.14 11.89 -20.51
N GLU A 33 -3.73 10.89 -21.15
CA GLU A 33 -3.43 10.54 -22.54
C GLU A 33 -3.84 11.67 -23.50
N ARG A 34 -5.04 12.26 -23.34
CA ARG A 34 -5.46 13.43 -24.14
C ARG A 34 -4.47 14.58 -24.03
N VAL A 35 -3.97 14.87 -22.83
CA VAL A 35 -2.93 15.89 -22.64
C VAL A 35 -1.67 15.53 -23.44
N ILE A 36 -1.19 14.29 -23.32
CA ILE A 36 0.01 13.85 -24.06
C ILE A 36 -0.19 13.99 -25.58
N GLN A 37 -1.32 13.52 -26.11
CA GLN A 37 -1.64 13.62 -27.54
C GLN A 37 -1.66 15.09 -28.00
N ASN A 38 -2.32 15.99 -27.25
CA ASN A 38 -2.34 17.43 -27.56
C ASN A 38 -0.94 18.05 -27.57
N LEU A 39 -0.08 17.71 -26.60
CA LEU A 39 1.28 18.26 -26.53
C LEU A 39 2.19 17.72 -27.64
N LEU A 40 1.97 16.48 -28.09
CA LEU A 40 2.64 15.92 -29.25
C LEU A 40 2.21 16.63 -30.54
N GLU A 41 0.91 16.93 -30.69
CA GLU A 41 0.39 17.71 -31.82
C GLU A 41 0.95 19.15 -31.83
N GLU A 42 0.96 19.84 -30.68
CA GLU A 42 1.56 21.17 -30.54
C GLU A 42 3.04 21.18 -30.99
N ARG A 43 3.81 20.16 -30.57
CA ARG A 43 5.22 20.02 -30.96
C ARG A 43 5.38 19.70 -32.45
N ALA A 44 4.53 18.85 -33.01
CA ALA A 44 4.61 18.53 -34.43
C ALA A 44 4.30 19.75 -35.29
N ALA A 45 3.29 20.54 -34.91
CA ALA A 45 2.96 21.80 -35.56
C ALA A 45 4.13 22.80 -35.51
N SER A 46 4.83 22.92 -34.36
CA SER A 46 6.00 23.81 -34.24
C SER A 46 7.18 23.38 -35.12
N LEU A 47 7.29 22.08 -35.42
CA LEU A 47 8.29 21.51 -36.33
C LEU A 47 7.84 21.47 -37.81
N GLY A 48 6.61 21.89 -38.12
CA GLY A 48 6.04 21.79 -39.47
C GLY A 48 5.83 20.35 -39.96
N ILE A 49 5.75 19.40 -39.04
CA ILE A 49 5.48 17.99 -39.33
C ILE A 49 3.96 17.82 -39.45
N GLN A 50 3.48 17.28 -40.58
CA GLN A 50 2.09 16.83 -40.67
C GLN A 50 1.93 15.57 -39.81
N THR A 51 1.26 15.70 -38.68
CA THR A 51 0.86 14.57 -37.86
C THR A 51 -0.30 13.82 -38.51
N VAL A 52 -0.29 12.49 -38.33
CA VAL A 52 -1.44 11.64 -38.59
C VAL A 52 -2.48 11.91 -37.48
N SER A 53 -3.77 11.78 -37.81
CA SER A 53 -4.91 11.96 -36.89
C SER A 53 -4.63 11.39 -35.50
N ALA A 54 -5.09 12.08 -34.44
CA ALA A 54 -5.06 11.58 -33.07
C ALA A 54 -5.47 10.10 -33.01
N GLU A 55 -4.58 9.27 -32.48
CA GLU A 55 -4.86 7.86 -32.22
C GLU A 55 -6.02 7.77 -31.20
N PRO A 56 -6.92 6.78 -31.32
CA PRO A 56 -7.93 6.56 -30.30
C PRO A 56 -7.25 6.33 -28.95
N LEU A 57 -7.90 6.79 -27.88
CA LEU A 57 -7.41 6.55 -26.52
C LEU A 57 -7.29 5.05 -26.26
N VAL A 58 -6.29 4.68 -25.46
CA VAL A 58 -6.14 3.31 -25.00
C VAL A 58 -7.30 2.98 -24.07
N ALA A 59 -8.08 1.97 -24.42
CA ALA A 59 -9.18 1.49 -23.60
C ALA A 59 -8.65 0.71 -22.38
N ILE A 60 -8.34 1.43 -21.31
CA ILE A 60 -8.00 0.86 -20.00
C ILE A 60 -9.11 1.11 -18.99
N LYS A 61 -9.27 0.16 -18.07
CA LYS A 61 -10.24 0.29 -16.99
C LYS A 61 -9.75 1.36 -16.02
N GLU A 62 -10.61 2.33 -15.73
CA GLU A 62 -10.32 3.34 -14.72
C GLU A 62 -10.20 2.68 -13.33
N PHE A 63 -9.25 3.17 -12.54
CA PHE A 63 -9.12 2.71 -11.16
C PHE A 63 -10.24 3.31 -10.32
N GLU A 64 -11.13 2.45 -9.81
CA GLU A 64 -12.20 2.87 -8.91
C GLU A 64 -11.78 2.68 -7.46
N HIS A 65 -11.60 3.80 -6.76
CA HIS A 65 -11.47 3.80 -5.30
C HIS A 65 -12.78 3.40 -4.64
N SER A 66 -12.69 2.59 -3.59
CA SER A 66 -13.79 2.41 -2.66
C SER A 66 -14.05 3.72 -1.89
N ALA A 67 -15.31 4.14 -1.80
CA ALA A 67 -15.70 5.42 -1.19
C ALA A 67 -15.37 5.52 0.31
N PHE A 68 -15.30 4.37 0.98
CA PHE A 68 -14.84 4.21 2.35
C PHE A 68 -13.78 3.12 2.32
N ARG A 69 -12.58 3.43 2.81
CA ARG A 69 -11.43 2.52 2.80
C ARG A 69 -10.52 2.85 3.96
N THR A 70 -9.82 1.85 4.46
CA THR A 70 -8.72 2.03 5.38
C THR A 70 -7.65 2.93 4.75
N PRO A 71 -7.20 3.99 5.44
CA PRO A 71 -6.07 4.77 4.97
C PRO A 71 -4.81 3.91 5.00
N GLU A 72 -3.80 4.30 4.24
CA GLU A 72 -2.49 3.67 4.34
C GLU A 72 -1.95 3.74 5.79
N LEU A 73 -1.53 2.61 6.35
CA LEU A 73 -1.08 2.49 7.73
C LEU A 73 0.44 2.34 7.76
N TYR A 74 1.14 3.30 8.37
CA TYR A 74 2.59 3.30 8.47
C TYR A 74 3.02 2.72 9.81
N LEU A 75 4.04 1.87 9.80
CA LEU A 75 4.55 1.20 10.99
C LEU A 75 5.80 1.87 11.56
N GLY A 76 6.51 2.70 10.78
CA GLY A 76 7.60 3.52 11.31
C GLY A 76 7.09 4.70 12.13
N TYR A 77 7.69 4.94 13.31
CA TYR A 77 7.23 6.00 14.22
C TYR A 77 7.29 7.41 13.60
N GLN A 78 8.20 7.65 12.65
CA GLN A 78 8.35 8.96 12.01
C GLN A 78 7.20 9.26 11.04
N PHE A 79 6.67 8.24 10.36
CA PHE A 79 5.56 8.39 9.41
C PHE A 79 4.19 8.25 10.06
N ALA A 80 4.09 7.45 11.13
CA ALA A 80 2.87 7.26 11.91
C ALA A 80 2.56 8.45 12.83
N PHE A 81 3.52 9.35 13.06
CA PHE A 81 3.34 10.53 13.92
C PHE A 81 2.12 11.36 13.50
N GLY A 82 1.19 11.56 14.44
CA GLY A 82 -0.05 12.31 14.21
C GLY A 82 -1.17 11.55 13.48
N ARG A 83 -0.97 10.28 13.09
CA ARG A 83 -1.98 9.47 12.36
C ARG A 83 -2.82 8.54 13.25
N SER A 84 -2.40 8.31 14.50
CA SER A 84 -3.11 7.45 15.48
C SER A 84 -3.44 6.03 14.97
N GLN A 85 -2.47 5.39 14.29
CA GLN A 85 -2.66 4.12 13.57
C GLN A 85 -2.30 2.87 14.38
N LEU A 86 -1.34 2.98 15.31
CA LEU A 86 -1.01 1.91 16.25
C LEU A 86 -2.04 1.92 17.38
N GLY A 87 -2.73 0.80 17.55
CA GLY A 87 -3.75 0.61 18.59
C GLY A 87 -3.22 0.01 19.89
N SER A 88 -2.03 -0.61 19.88
CA SER A 88 -1.42 -1.19 21.08
C SER A 88 -1.18 -0.13 22.16
N GLU A 89 -1.52 -0.46 23.41
CA GLU A 89 -1.48 0.47 24.55
C GLU A 89 -0.05 0.96 24.86
N GLU A 90 0.95 0.14 24.57
CA GLU A 90 2.37 0.44 24.77
C GLU A 90 2.86 1.58 23.87
N GLY A 91 2.16 1.80 22.75
CA GLY A 91 2.46 2.84 21.77
C GLY A 91 3.83 2.68 21.10
N PHE A 92 4.21 3.71 20.35
CA PHE A 92 5.55 3.79 19.76
C PHE A 92 6.58 4.22 20.80
N ARG A 93 7.72 3.52 20.85
CA ARG A 93 8.92 3.93 21.60
C ARG A 93 10.11 4.04 20.64
N PRO A 94 10.44 5.23 20.12
CA PRO A 94 11.46 5.40 19.09
C PRO A 94 12.78 4.68 19.39
N GLU A 95 13.27 3.94 18.39
CA GLU A 95 14.52 3.15 18.40
C GLU A 95 14.63 2.09 19.50
N SER A 96 13.53 1.80 20.19
CA SER A 96 13.48 0.87 21.32
C SER A 96 12.82 -0.44 20.94
N ILE A 97 13.25 -1.51 21.60
CA ILE A 97 12.55 -2.80 21.61
C ILE A 97 11.42 -2.70 22.62
N VAL A 98 10.23 -3.12 22.23
CA VAL A 98 9.01 -3.11 23.03
C VAL A 98 8.36 -4.47 22.94
N GLU A 99 8.04 -5.05 24.10
CA GLU A 99 7.17 -6.21 24.19
C GLU A 99 5.72 -5.70 24.14
N TYR A 100 5.02 -6.06 23.07
CA TYR A 100 3.61 -5.74 22.88
C TYR A 100 2.72 -6.93 23.28
N GLY A 101 1.68 -6.66 24.06
CA GLY A 101 0.69 -7.64 24.48
C GLY A 101 -0.45 -7.85 23.49
N GLU A 102 -1.14 -8.98 23.64
CA GLU A 102 -2.36 -9.26 22.86
C GLU A 102 -3.44 -8.22 23.17
N PRO A 103 -4.07 -7.59 22.16
CA PRO A 103 -5.08 -6.58 22.38
C PRO A 103 -6.41 -7.18 22.88
N GLU A 104 -7.09 -6.48 23.78
CA GLU A 104 -8.46 -6.85 24.18
C GLU A 104 -9.48 -6.59 23.07
N ASN A 105 -9.24 -5.55 22.25
CA ASN A 105 -10.11 -5.15 21.14
C ASN A 105 -9.27 -4.60 19.98
N VAL A 106 -9.75 -4.80 18.75
CA VAL A 106 -9.10 -4.31 17.53
C VAL A 106 -10.00 -3.28 16.86
N ASP A 107 -9.61 -1.99 16.95
CA ASP A 107 -10.35 -0.89 16.34
C ASP A 107 -10.18 -0.88 14.82
N LEU A 108 -11.23 -0.45 14.11
CA LEU A 108 -11.20 -0.26 12.66
C LEU A 108 -10.13 0.79 12.28
N HIS A 109 -9.36 0.49 11.24
CA HIS A 109 -8.27 1.31 10.70
C HIS A 109 -7.04 1.43 11.60
N LYS A 110 -6.89 0.52 12.56
CA LYS A 110 -5.68 0.41 13.37
C LYS A 110 -5.07 -0.98 13.26
N PHE A 111 -3.76 -1.00 13.50
CA PHE A 111 -3.01 -2.24 13.65
C PHE A 111 -2.52 -2.38 15.09
N TYR A 112 -2.35 -3.63 15.50
CA TYR A 112 -1.90 -4.04 16.83
C TYR A 112 -0.82 -5.09 16.66
N MET A 113 0.16 -5.07 17.56
CA MET A 113 1.29 -5.98 17.54
C MET A 113 1.25 -6.88 18.78
N THR A 114 1.72 -8.11 18.66
CA THR A 114 2.05 -9.00 19.79
C THR A 114 3.47 -9.53 19.58
N GLY A 115 4.27 -9.60 20.66
CA GLY A 115 5.66 -10.05 20.64
C GLY A 115 6.67 -8.91 20.86
N GLU A 116 7.97 -9.21 20.72
CA GLU A 116 9.02 -8.20 20.87
C GLU A 116 9.33 -7.54 19.53
N TRP A 117 9.03 -6.25 19.41
CA TRP A 117 9.23 -5.48 18.19
C TRP A 117 10.11 -4.26 18.45
N LYS A 118 11.06 -4.00 17.55
CA LYS A 118 11.85 -2.78 17.54
C LYS A 118 11.17 -1.71 16.68
N ASN A 119 10.90 -0.57 17.29
CA ASN A 119 10.32 0.59 16.62
C ASN A 119 11.40 1.38 15.87
N ARG A 120 11.49 1.20 14.56
CA ARG A 120 12.40 1.96 13.69
C ARG A 120 11.71 3.21 13.17
N SER A 121 12.50 4.13 12.61
CA SER A 121 11.99 5.38 12.03
C SER A 121 10.92 5.14 10.96
N ASP A 122 11.10 4.11 10.15
CA ASP A 122 10.34 3.79 8.93
C ASP A 122 9.62 2.44 8.98
N SER A 123 9.96 1.55 9.93
CA SER A 123 9.38 0.22 10.06
C SER A 123 9.16 -0.22 11.52
N MET A 124 8.52 -1.37 11.68
CA MET A 124 8.66 -2.21 12.87
C MET A 124 9.43 -3.48 12.50
N GLU A 125 10.42 -3.84 13.32
CA GLU A 125 11.22 -5.07 13.16
C GLU A 125 10.87 -6.09 14.24
N LEU A 126 10.57 -7.32 13.85
CA LEU A 126 10.36 -8.43 14.77
C LEU A 126 11.70 -8.88 15.37
N VAL A 127 11.82 -8.83 16.69
CA VAL A 127 13.01 -9.26 17.42
C VAL A 127 12.87 -10.70 17.91
N SER A 128 11.71 -11.07 18.44
CA SER A 128 11.41 -12.43 18.87
C SER A 128 11.34 -13.41 17.68
N ASP A 129 11.39 -14.71 17.94
CA ASP A 129 11.30 -15.73 16.87
C ASP A 129 9.95 -15.68 16.13
N THR A 130 8.90 -15.33 16.87
CA THR A 130 7.54 -15.17 16.35
C THR A 130 6.92 -13.87 16.85
N GLY A 131 5.96 -13.36 16.08
CA GLY A 131 5.14 -12.21 16.45
C GLY A 131 3.81 -12.27 15.72
N ARG A 132 2.87 -11.40 16.12
CA ARG A 132 1.57 -11.29 15.47
C ARG A 132 1.26 -9.84 15.17
N ILE A 133 0.56 -9.63 14.05
CA ILE A 133 -0.06 -8.36 13.69
C ILE A 133 -1.55 -8.60 13.52
N GLN A 134 -2.38 -7.79 14.17
CA GLN A 134 -3.82 -7.78 13.99
C GLN A 134 -4.26 -6.46 13.39
N LEU A 135 -5.11 -6.52 12.36
CA LEU A 135 -5.57 -5.36 11.61
C LEU A 135 -7.06 -5.50 11.32
N TYR A 136 -7.87 -4.58 11.84
CA TYR A 136 -9.27 -4.49 11.44
C TYR A 136 -9.40 -3.44 10.33
N TYR A 137 -9.71 -3.90 9.12
CA TYR A 137 -9.67 -3.07 7.91
C TYR A 137 -10.98 -3.13 7.13
N ASN A 138 -11.19 -2.10 6.30
CA ASN A 138 -12.13 -2.08 5.19
C ASN A 138 -11.39 -1.78 3.88
N ALA A 139 -11.40 -2.71 2.92
CA ALA A 139 -10.80 -2.59 1.59
C ALA A 139 -11.21 -3.76 0.69
N LYS A 140 -10.98 -3.65 -0.63
CA LYS A 140 -11.06 -4.81 -1.56
C LYS A 140 -9.69 -5.41 -1.85
N GLU A 141 -8.63 -4.64 -1.65
CA GLU A 141 -7.25 -5.08 -1.82
C GLU A 141 -6.43 -4.71 -0.59
N VAL A 142 -5.52 -5.59 -0.17
CA VAL A 142 -4.60 -5.35 0.95
C VAL A 142 -3.21 -5.78 0.52
N ASN A 143 -2.24 -4.87 0.64
CA ASN A 143 -0.83 -5.17 0.41
C ASN A 143 0.01 -4.80 1.63
N ILE A 144 1.11 -5.51 1.85
CA ILE A 144 2.14 -5.17 2.83
C ILE A 144 3.45 -4.87 2.13
N VAL A 145 4.19 -3.88 2.63
CA VAL A 145 5.59 -3.67 2.23
C VAL A 145 6.48 -4.18 3.35
N THR A 146 7.34 -5.14 3.02
CA THR A 146 8.15 -5.86 4.01
C THR A 146 9.59 -6.02 3.54
N GLU A 147 10.48 -6.36 4.48
CA GLU A 147 11.86 -6.76 4.23
C GLU A 147 12.23 -7.90 5.21
N GLY A 148 13.29 -8.65 4.86
CA GLY A 148 13.82 -9.72 5.68
C GLY A 148 13.38 -11.09 5.16
N THR A 149 13.55 -12.12 5.98
CA THR A 149 13.12 -13.47 5.64
C THR A 149 12.15 -13.97 6.70
N ALA A 150 10.93 -14.30 6.29
CA ALA A 150 9.90 -14.77 7.19
C ALA A 150 8.91 -15.68 6.48
N GLU A 151 8.37 -16.64 7.23
CA GLU A 151 7.13 -17.31 6.87
C GLU A 151 5.99 -16.62 7.62
N ILE A 152 4.96 -16.24 6.88
CA ILE A 152 3.81 -15.52 7.40
C ILE A 152 2.57 -16.38 7.16
N LYS A 153 1.75 -16.55 8.18
CA LYS A 153 0.45 -17.19 8.08
C LYS A 153 -0.65 -16.17 8.37
N ILE A 154 -1.62 -16.09 7.45
CA ILE A 154 -2.63 -15.06 7.46
C ILE A 154 -4.02 -15.69 7.56
N GLN A 155 -4.84 -15.12 8.42
CA GLN A 155 -6.24 -15.49 8.61
C GLN A 155 -7.13 -14.25 8.47
N ILE A 156 -8.35 -14.48 8.00
CA ILE A 156 -9.41 -13.50 7.87
C ILE A 156 -10.60 -13.99 8.69
N ASP A 157 -11.02 -13.19 9.68
CA ASP A 157 -12.08 -13.52 10.62
C ASP A 157 -11.91 -14.91 11.27
N GLY A 158 -10.68 -15.22 11.69
CA GLY A 158 -10.30 -16.50 12.30
C GLY A 158 -10.30 -17.71 11.36
N LYS A 159 -10.38 -17.49 10.03
CA LYS A 159 -10.41 -18.55 9.02
C LYS A 159 -9.28 -18.38 8.00
N PRO A 160 -8.83 -19.45 7.33
CA PRO A 160 -7.90 -19.33 6.20
C PRO A 160 -8.46 -18.41 5.11
N ILE A 161 -7.58 -17.69 4.41
CA ILE A 161 -7.96 -16.83 3.29
C ILE A 161 -8.69 -17.67 2.22
N PRO A 162 -9.93 -17.32 1.85
CA PRO A 162 -10.64 -17.94 0.73
C PRO A 162 -9.93 -17.72 -0.60
N ALA A 163 -9.91 -18.73 -1.47
CA ALA A 163 -9.15 -18.70 -2.72
C ALA A 163 -9.63 -17.63 -3.72
N ASP A 164 -10.89 -17.21 -3.64
CA ASP A 164 -11.51 -16.19 -4.48
C ASP A 164 -11.14 -14.75 -4.09
N ILE A 165 -10.58 -14.56 -2.90
CA ILE A 165 -10.08 -13.24 -2.44
C ILE A 165 -8.59 -13.24 -2.12
N ALA A 166 -7.91 -14.38 -2.28
CA ALA A 166 -6.48 -14.50 -2.03
C ALA A 166 -5.69 -13.62 -3.02
N GLY A 167 -4.77 -12.83 -2.48
CA GLY A 167 -3.84 -12.04 -3.27
C GLY A 167 -2.83 -12.90 -4.03
N SER A 168 -2.15 -12.30 -5.00
CA SER A 168 -1.23 -13.00 -5.91
C SER A 168 -0.05 -13.68 -5.22
N ASP A 169 0.34 -13.19 -4.03
CA ASP A 169 1.50 -13.70 -3.29
C ASP A 169 1.11 -14.71 -2.21
N ILE A 170 -0.17 -15.01 -2.05
CA ILE A 170 -0.67 -15.96 -1.06
C ILE A 170 -0.67 -17.39 -1.62
N MET A 171 0.11 -18.25 -0.98
CA MET A 171 0.10 -19.69 -1.21
C MET A 171 -1.13 -20.36 -0.55
N PRO A 172 -1.52 -21.56 -1.03
CA PRO A 172 -2.61 -22.33 -0.41
C PRO A 172 -2.46 -22.48 1.11
N GLY A 173 -3.55 -22.25 1.83
CA GLY A 173 -3.56 -22.27 3.30
C GLY A 173 -3.30 -20.91 3.95
N GLY A 174 -3.18 -19.83 3.17
CA GLY A 174 -3.00 -18.47 3.67
C GLY A 174 -1.56 -18.19 4.07
N VAL A 175 -0.59 -18.76 3.35
CA VAL A 175 0.83 -18.62 3.68
C VAL A 175 1.50 -17.66 2.70
N LEU A 176 2.34 -16.77 3.22
CA LEU A 176 3.19 -15.87 2.46
C LEU A 176 4.65 -16.12 2.86
N SER A 177 5.53 -16.30 1.87
CA SER A 177 6.97 -16.38 2.08
C SER A 177 7.60 -15.06 1.71
N VAL A 178 8.21 -14.37 2.67
CA VAL A 178 8.95 -13.13 2.45
C VAL A 178 10.43 -13.48 2.27
N SER A 179 11.02 -12.99 1.19
CA SER A 179 12.44 -13.20 0.86
C SER A 179 13.18 -11.93 0.44
N ASP A 180 12.44 -10.92 -0.04
CA ASP A 180 13.00 -9.72 -0.65
C ASP A 180 12.26 -8.48 -0.13
N PRO A 181 12.89 -7.30 -0.17
CA PRO A 181 12.20 -6.04 0.09
C PRO A 181 11.21 -5.75 -1.05
N ASP A 182 9.92 -5.98 -0.81
CA ASP A 182 8.88 -5.79 -1.84
C ASP A 182 7.50 -5.48 -1.24
N LEU A 183 6.57 -5.12 -2.13
CA LEU A 183 5.14 -5.09 -1.88
C LEU A 183 4.53 -6.46 -2.20
N TYR A 184 3.94 -7.09 -1.19
CA TYR A 184 3.24 -8.37 -1.31
C TYR A 184 1.73 -8.18 -1.23
N ASN A 185 1.00 -8.74 -2.19
CA ASN A 185 -0.45 -8.70 -2.27
C ASN A 185 -1.09 -9.85 -1.48
N ILE A 186 -1.84 -9.50 -0.43
CA ILE A 186 -2.47 -10.44 0.51
C ILE A 186 -3.92 -10.73 0.12
N ILE A 187 -4.67 -9.67 -0.19
CA ILE A 187 -6.09 -9.74 -0.54
C ILE A 187 -6.30 -9.07 -1.89
N ASN A 188 -7.09 -9.70 -2.75
CA ASN A 188 -7.54 -9.15 -4.01
C ASN A 188 -8.97 -9.63 -4.28
N ALA A 189 -9.96 -8.81 -3.90
CA ALA A 189 -11.38 -9.11 -4.00
C ALA A 189 -12.09 -8.17 -4.98
N ASP A 190 -13.27 -8.60 -5.48
CA ASP A 190 -14.08 -7.80 -6.41
C ASP A 190 -14.73 -6.57 -5.75
N SER A 191 -14.99 -6.62 -4.44
CA SER A 191 -15.70 -5.58 -3.72
C SER A 191 -15.12 -5.36 -2.32
N ALA A 192 -15.22 -4.13 -1.82
CA ALA A 192 -14.66 -3.78 -0.52
C ALA A 192 -15.54 -4.32 0.61
N SER A 193 -14.89 -4.91 1.61
CA SER A 193 -15.53 -5.46 2.79
C SER A 193 -14.69 -5.18 4.03
N THR A 194 -15.32 -5.28 5.20
CA THR A 194 -14.66 -5.08 6.49
C THR A 194 -14.32 -6.42 7.11
N HIS A 195 -13.05 -6.64 7.45
CA HIS A 195 -12.57 -7.90 8.02
C HIS A 195 -11.48 -7.68 9.07
N LEU A 196 -11.39 -8.63 10.01
CA LEU A 196 -10.24 -8.77 10.88
C LEU A 196 -9.19 -9.65 10.18
N MET A 197 -8.01 -9.09 9.96
CA MET A 197 -6.84 -9.82 9.49
C MET A 197 -5.91 -10.12 10.67
N GLU A 198 -5.49 -11.37 10.76
CA GLU A 198 -4.52 -11.85 11.75
C GLU A 198 -3.32 -12.41 10.99
N ILE A 199 -2.14 -11.89 11.29
CA ILE A 199 -0.89 -12.17 10.60
C ILE A 199 0.09 -12.74 11.63
N ASP A 200 0.27 -14.05 11.64
CA ASP A 200 1.28 -14.73 12.44
C ASP A 200 2.60 -14.76 11.66
N VAL A 201 3.64 -14.14 12.20
CA VAL A 201 4.97 -14.02 11.59
C VAL A 201 5.94 -14.96 12.30
N SER A 202 6.71 -15.72 11.53
CA SER A 202 7.83 -16.54 12.02
C SER A 202 9.10 -16.16 11.26
N GLY A 203 10.09 -15.61 11.96
CA GLY A 203 11.33 -15.13 11.38
C GLY A 203 11.80 -13.82 12.01
N SER A 204 12.68 -13.92 13.02
CA SER A 204 13.36 -12.76 13.60
C SER A 204 14.10 -11.96 12.52
N GLY A 205 14.06 -10.63 12.62
CA GLY A 205 14.58 -9.69 11.63
C GLY A 205 13.58 -9.34 10.51
N PHE A 206 12.38 -9.93 10.49
CA PHE A 206 11.28 -9.47 9.65
C PHE A 206 10.96 -8.01 9.92
N GLN A 207 10.84 -7.21 8.86
CA GLN A 207 10.41 -5.83 8.94
C GLN A 207 9.15 -5.59 8.12
N ILE A 208 8.28 -4.75 8.65
CA ILE A 208 7.07 -4.27 7.97
C ILE A 208 7.02 -2.74 8.04
N PHE A 209 6.76 -2.12 6.89
CA PHE A 209 6.83 -0.68 6.70
C PHE A 209 5.45 -0.04 6.61
N THR A 210 4.57 -0.61 5.78
CA THR A 210 3.23 -0.07 5.54
C THR A 210 2.23 -1.16 5.16
N PHE A 211 0.96 -0.91 5.49
CA PHE A 211 -0.18 -1.53 4.81
C PHE A 211 -0.77 -0.55 3.81
N THR A 212 -0.96 -1.00 2.57
CA THR A 212 -1.70 -0.24 1.55
C THR A 212 -2.99 -0.96 1.19
N PHE A 213 -3.97 -0.19 0.70
CA PHE A 213 -5.32 -0.67 0.46
C PHE A 213 -5.82 -0.22 -0.91
N GLY A 214 -6.61 -1.07 -1.56
CA GLY A 214 -7.35 -0.81 -2.80
C GLY A 214 -8.83 -0.62 -2.56
#